data_AF-A0A7C1PMZ4-F1
#
_entry.id   AF-A0A7C1PMZ4-F1
#
_cell.length_a   1.000
_cell.length_b   1.000
_cell.length_c   1.000
_cell.angle_alpha   90.00
_cell.angle_beta   90.00
_cell.angle_gamma   90.00
#
_symmetry.space_group_name_H-M   'P 1'
#
loop_
_entity.id
_entity.type
_entity.pdbx_description
1 polymer ?
#
loop_
_entity_poly.entity_id
_entity_poly.type
_entity_poly.pdbx_seq_one_letter_code
_entity_poly.pdbx_strand_id
1 'polypeptide(L)' 'MVLPPRVLDTGAGTGHFAKAIKEMWARDVYATELTRNYITEPGIIVEEVHLDCDPLPYPDNFSDYVTFIETIEHLEAV' A
#
# COMPACT_ATOMS: atom_id res chain seq x y z
N MET A 1 2.93 -17.94 -18.93
CA MET A 1 3.79 -17.56 -17.80
C MET A 1 3.11 -16.40 -17.10
N VAL A 2 2.68 -16.57 -15.85
CA VAL A 2 2.03 -15.48 -15.09
C VAL A 2 3.14 -14.62 -14.49
N LEU A 3 3.10 -13.31 -14.73
CA LEU A 3 4.06 -12.39 -14.12
C LEU A 3 3.77 -12.29 -12.61
N PRO A 4 4.79 -12.10 -11.76
CA PRO A 4 4.52 -11.80 -10.36
C PRO A 4 3.71 -10.49 -10.26
N PRO A 5 2.78 -10.38 -9.30
CA PRO A 5 1.76 -9.34 -9.31
C PRO A 5 2.23 -8.01 -8.73
N ARG A 6 1.44 -6.96 -8.98
CA ARG A 6 1.50 -5.67 -8.32
C ARG A 6 0.56 -5.66 -7.12
N VAL A 7 1.09 -5.32 -5.95
CA VAL A 7 0.30 -5.26 -4.70
C VAL A 7 0.26 -3.81 -4.20
N LEU A 8 -0.92 -3.37 -3.76
CA LEU A 8 -1.11 -2.10 -3.06
C LEU A 8 -1.45 -2.37 -1.59
N ASP A 9 -0.60 -1.90 -0.69
CA ASP A 9 -0.82 -1.91 0.76
C ASP A 9 -1.32 -0.55 1.23
N THR A 10 -2.55 -0.48 1.71
CA THR A 10 -3.21 0.77 2.09
C THR A 10 -3.21 0.95 3.59
N GLY A 11 -2.73 2.10 4.07
CA GLY A 11 -2.45 2.30 5.51
C GLY A 11 -1.21 1.53 5.95
N ALA A 12 -0.13 1.62 5.16
CA ALA A 12 1.03 0.75 5.30
C ALA A 12 1.84 0.96 6.60
N GLY A 13 1.57 2.02 7.35
CA GLY A 13 2.22 2.34 8.62
C GLY A 13 3.73 2.44 8.46
N THR A 14 4.46 1.48 9.02
CA THR A 14 5.94 1.40 8.94
C THR A 14 6.47 0.70 7.69
N GLY A 15 5.60 0.02 6.93
CA GLY A 15 5.95 -0.67 5.69
C GLY A 15 6.47 -2.10 5.86
N HIS A 16 6.48 -2.65 7.08
CA HIS A 16 6.95 -4.01 7.34
C HIS A 16 6.15 -5.08 6.57
N PHE A 17 4.83 -4.94 6.50
CA PHE A 17 3.99 -5.89 5.77
C PHE A 17 4.20 -5.78 4.26
N ALA A 18 4.21 -4.57 3.72
CA ALA A 18 4.55 -4.28 2.33
C ALA A 18 5.91 -4.88 1.93
N LYS A 19 6.94 -4.74 2.77
CA LYS A 19 8.26 -5.35 2.54
C LYS A 19 8.19 -6.88 2.53
N ALA A 20 7.50 -7.48 3.49
CA ALA A 20 7.35 -8.93 3.53
C ALA A 20 6.68 -9.45 2.24
N ILE A 21 5.64 -8.79 1.74
CA ILE A 21 4.99 -9.16 0.47
C ILE A 21 5.97 -9.06 -0.71
N LYS A 22 6.75 -7.97 -0.77
CA LYS A 22 7.75 -7.74 -1.82
C LYS A 22 8.79 -8.85 -1.85
N GLU A 23 9.28 -9.27 -0.69
CA GLU A 23 10.32 -10.31 -0.57
C GLU A 23 9.79 -11.72 -0.87
N MET A 24 8.51 -11.98 -0.64
CA MET A 24 7.95 -13.32 -0.83
C MET A 24 7.52 -13.62 -2.26
N TRP A 25 6.77 -12.73 -2.92
CA TRP A 25 6.13 -13.09 -4.20
C TRP A 25 5.68 -11.92 -5.09
N ALA A 26 5.66 -10.67 -4.62
CA ALA A 26 5.22 -9.54 -5.43
C ALA A 26 6.34 -9.01 -6.33
N ARG A 27 6.00 -8.62 -7.57
CA ARG A 27 6.94 -7.92 -8.45
C ARG A 27 7.19 -6.52 -7.94
N ASP A 28 6.10 -5.79 -7.65
CA ASP A 28 6.09 -4.42 -7.17
C ASP A 28 5.12 -4.31 -6.00
N VAL A 29 5.52 -3.57 -4.97
CA VAL A 29 4.66 -3.25 -3.84
C VAL A 29 4.58 -1.74 -3.72
N TYR A 30 3.35 -1.26 -3.80
CA TYR A 30 2.94 0.11 -3.62
C TYR A 30 2.34 0.24 -2.23
N ALA A 31 2.56 1.38 -1.59
CA ALA A 31 2.07 1.67 -0.26
C ALA A 31 1.39 3.04 -0.25
N THR A 32 0.30 3.19 0.48
CA THR A 32 -0.25 4.52 0.83
C THR A 32 -0.25 4.71 2.33
N GLU A 33 0.11 5.90 2.77
CA GLU A 33 0.15 6.27 4.19
C GLU A 33 -0.07 7.78 4.34
N LEU A 34 -0.61 8.22 5.48
CA LEU A 34 -0.87 9.65 5.76
C LEU A 34 0.41 10.47 5.77
N THR A 35 1.54 9.87 6.15
CA THR A 35 2.84 10.50 6.04
C THR A 35 3.94 9.51 5.69
N ARG A 36 4.77 9.87 4.70
CA ARG A 36 5.97 9.08 4.35
C ARG A 36 6.94 8.90 5.52
N ASN A 37 6.86 9.77 6.52
CA ASN A 37 7.75 9.72 7.70
C ASN A 37 7.59 8.46 8.54
N TYR A 38 6.46 7.76 8.46
CA TYR A 38 6.28 6.49 9.17
C TYR A 38 7.00 5.33 8.49
N ILE A 39 7.21 5.39 7.18
CA ILE A 39 7.79 4.30 6.41
C ILE A 39 9.31 4.28 6.61
N THR A 40 9.81 3.16 7.11
CA THR A 40 11.25 2.93 7.33
C THR A 40 11.85 1.92 6.37
N GLU A 41 11.00 1.18 5.65
CA GLU A 41 11.44 0.05 4.83
C GLU A 41 11.83 0.45 3.41
N PRO A 42 13.02 0.04 2.92
CA PRO A 42 13.43 0.30 1.54
C PRO A 42 12.77 -0.66 0.56
N GLY A 43 12.68 -0.26 -0.72
CA GLY A 43 12.26 -1.15 -1.81
C GLY A 43 10.74 -1.24 -2.05
N ILE A 44 9.95 -0.45 -1.31
CA ILE A 44 8.52 -0.23 -1.55
C ILE A 44 8.29 1.18 -2.12
N ILE A 45 7.29 1.33 -2.97
CA ILE A 45 6.92 2.61 -3.59
C ILE A 45 5.79 3.21 -2.75
N VAL A 46 6.11 4.23 -1.98
CA VAL A 46 5.14 4.89 -1.09
C VAL A 46 4.52 6.07 -1.82
N GLU A 47 3.24 6.33 -1.60
CA GLU A 47 2.57 7.60 -1.85
C GLU A 47 1.93 8.15 -0.57
N GLU A 48 2.00 9.46 -0.37
CA GLU A 48 1.36 10.12 0.78
C GLU A 48 -0.10 10.42 0.42
N VAL A 49 -1.04 9.87 1.20
CA VAL A 49 -2.48 9.93 0.89
C VAL A 49 -3.27 10.03 2.20
N HIS A 50 -4.20 10.99 2.27
CA HIS A 50 -5.19 11.01 3.34
C HIS A 50 -6.41 10.17 2.94
N LEU A 51 -6.47 8.91 3.41
CA LEU A 51 -7.44 7.92 2.93
C LEU A 51 -8.92 8.30 3.14
N ASP A 52 -9.24 9.18 4.09
CA ASP A 52 -10.62 9.65 4.30
C ASP A 52 -11.12 10.63 3.23
N CYS A 53 -10.24 11.38 2.57
CA CYS A 53 -10.64 12.49 1.71
C CYS A 53 -9.98 12.49 0.33
N ASP A 54 -8.86 11.81 0.17
CA ASP A 54 -8.14 11.72 -1.09
C ASP A 54 -8.49 10.43 -1.84
N PRO A 55 -8.62 10.48 -3.18
CA PRO A 55 -8.66 9.26 -3.98
C PRO A 55 -7.29 8.55 -3.93
N LEU A 56 -7.29 7.24 -4.16
CA LEU A 56 -6.04 6.52 -4.36
C LEU A 56 -5.28 7.07 -5.58
N PRO A 57 -3.95 7.28 -5.50
CA PRO A 57 -3.16 7.96 -6.54
C PRO A 57 -2.78 7.01 -7.70
N TYR A 58 -3.66 6.07 -8.04
CA TYR A 58 -3.42 5.04 -9.03
C TYR A 58 -4.61 4.94 -9.99
N PRO A 59 -4.40 4.68 -11.28
CA PRO A 59 -5.49 4.51 -12.23
C PRO A 59 -6.31 3.24 -11.93
N ASP A 60 -7.53 3.17 -12.49
CA ASP A 60 -8.34 1.96 -12.42
C ASP A 60 -7.56 0.73 -12.96
N ASN A 61 -7.77 -0.43 -12.32
CA ASN A 61 -7.11 -1.70 -12.66
C ASN A 61 -5.56 -1.66 -12.50
N PHE A 62 -5.05 -0.80 -11.62
CA PHE A 62 -3.62 -0.70 -11.37
C PHE A 62 -3.04 -1.88 -10.58
N SER A 63 -3.73 -2.38 -9.56
CA SER A 63 -3.20 -3.46 -8.69
C SER A 63 -3.90 -4.79 -8.96
N ASP A 64 -3.13 -5.88 -8.84
CA ASP A 64 -3.68 -7.24 -8.88
C ASP A 64 -4.22 -7.64 -7.49
N TYR A 65 -3.63 -7.09 -6.42
CA TYR A 65 -4.04 -7.29 -5.03
C TYR A 65 -4.03 -5.97 -4.27
N VAL A 66 -4.99 -5.81 -3.35
CA VAL A 66 -5.05 -4.69 -2.41
C VAL A 66 -5.20 -5.22 -0.99
N THR A 67 -4.41 -4.67 -0.06
CA THR A 67 -4.44 -5.00 1.36
C THR A 67 -4.76 -3.77 2.19
N PHE A 68 -5.49 -3.99 3.28
CA PHE A 68 -5.75 -3.03 4.36
C PHE A 68 -5.54 -3.81 5.65
N ILE A 69 -4.41 -3.58 6.32
CA ILE A 69 -4.03 -4.30 7.54
C ILE A 69 -4.18 -3.35 8.71
N GLU A 70 -5.14 -3.62 9.62
CA GLU A 70 -5.45 -2.76 10.76
C GLU A 70 -5.56 -1.27 10.34
N THR A 71 -6.33 -1.01 9.28
CA THR A 71 -6.48 0.32 8.67
C THR A 71 -7.94 0.76 8.64
N ILE A 72 -8.87 -0.14 8.30
CA ILE A 72 -10.27 0.21 8.01
C ILE A 72 -11.01 0.75 9.23
N GLU A 73 -10.62 0.35 10.43
CA GLU A 73 -11.17 0.79 11.71
C GLU A 73 -10.72 2.20 12.10
N HIS A 74 -9.67 2.72 11.45
CA HIS A 74 -9.17 4.07 11.64
C HIS A 74 -9.75 5.08 10.65
N LEU A 75 -10.47 4.61 9.64
CA LEU A 75 -11.14 5.46 8.67
C LEU A 75 -12.42 6.04 9.26
N GLU A 76 -12.69 7.30 8.97
CA GLU A 76 -13.94 7.94 9.37
C GLU A 76 -15.10 7.41 8.53
N ALA A 77 -16.18 7.01 9.20
CA ALA A 77 -17.41 6.61 8.51
C ALA A 77 -18.10 7.86 7.98
N VAL A 78 -17.95 8.10 6.68
CA VAL A 78 -18.63 9.19 5.95
C VAL A 78 -20.15 9.05 6.02
#